data_AF-A0A098TL05-F1
#
_entry.id   AF-A0A098TL05-F1
#
_cell.length_a   1.000
_cell.length_b   1.000
_cell.length_c   1.000
_cell.angle_alpha   90.00
_cell.angle_beta   90.00
_cell.angle_gamma   90.00
#
_symmetry.space_group_name_H-M   'P 1'
#
loop_
_entity.id
_entity.type
_entity.pdbx_description
1 polymer ?
#
loop_
_entity_poly.entity_id
_entity_poly.type
_entity_poly.pdbx_seq_one_letter_code
_entity_poly.pdbx_strand_id
1 'polypeptide(L)' 'MRCAIVSRAGQVIANGHLVLHKDENGEWRLDLETDGGRLLQGGLVDANGDLSMASQMLFRQFFAVWGMSDLTLTVVVR' A
#
# COMPACT_ATOMS: atom_id res chain seq x y z
N MET A 1 9.18 -3.21 -2.83
CA MET A 1 8.60 -4.43 -3.45
C MET A 1 7.61 -4.03 -4.53
N ARG A 2 7.65 -4.60 -5.73
CA ARG A 2 6.75 -4.18 -6.84
C ARG A 2 5.32 -4.64 -6.58
N CYS A 3 4.33 -3.82 -6.90
CA CYS A 3 2.93 -4.22 -6.79
C CYS A 3 2.03 -3.64 -7.89
N ALA A 4 0.93 -4.33 -8.13
CA ALA A 4 -0.18 -3.86 -8.95
C ALA A 4 -1.44 -3.71 -8.07
N ILE A 5 -2.18 -2.63 -8.27
CA ILE A 5 -3.50 -2.44 -7.69
C ILE A 5 -4.52 -2.90 -8.73
N VAL A 6 -5.33 -3.88 -8.36
CA VAL A 6 -6.25 -4.59 -9.25
C VAL A 6 -7.67 -4.39 -8.75
N SER A 7 -8.56 -3.99 -9.64
CA SER A 7 -9.99 -3.88 -9.35
C SER A 7 -10.63 -5.25 -9.17
N ARG A 8 -11.82 -5.28 -8.57
CA ARG A 8 -12.63 -6.50 -8.49
C ARG A 8 -12.88 -7.16 -9.84
N ALA A 9 -12.92 -6.40 -10.93
CA ALA A 9 -13.10 -6.91 -12.29
C ALA A 9 -11.81 -7.52 -12.89
N GLY A 10 -10.70 -7.56 -12.15
CA GLY A 10 -9.41 -8.05 -12.62
C GLY A 10 -8.60 -7.03 -13.41
N GLN A 11 -9.05 -5.77 -13.50
CA GLN A 11 -8.35 -4.73 -14.22
C GLN A 11 -7.26 -4.10 -13.36
N VAL A 12 -6.03 -4.00 -13.89
CA VAL A 12 -4.96 -3.22 -13.25
C VAL A 12 -5.30 -1.74 -13.38
N ILE A 13 -5.48 -1.07 -12.24
CA ILE A 13 -5.81 0.37 -12.19
C ILE A 13 -4.58 1.24 -11.92
N ALA A 14 -3.57 0.68 -11.27
CA ALA A 14 -2.32 1.36 -11.00
C ALA A 14 -1.19 0.35 -10.75
N ASN A 15 0.03 0.78 -11.00
CA ASN A 15 1.25 0.07 -10.63
C ASN A 15 2.05 0.93 -9.67
N GLY A 16 2.89 0.29 -8.86
CA GLY A 16 3.71 0.99 -7.90
C GLY A 16 4.66 0.06 -7.16
N HIS A 17 5.13 0.51 -6.03
CA HIS A 17 5.93 -0.28 -5.13
C HIS A 17 5.62 0.03 -3.67
N LEU A 18 5.59 -1.03 -2.86
CA LEU A 18 5.53 -0.92 -1.42
C LEU A 18 6.91 -0.51 -0.89
N VAL A 19 6.90 0.51 -0.04
CA VAL A 19 8.07 1.08 0.63
C VAL A 19 7.91 0.89 2.13
N LEU A 20 8.88 0.20 2.73
CA LEU A 20 9.02 0.16 4.18
C LEU A 20 10.08 1.19 4.57
N HIS A 21 9.72 2.17 5.40
CA HIS A 21 10.65 3.18 5.87
C HIS A 21 10.36 3.54 7.32
N LYS A 22 11.35 4.15 8.00
CA LYS A 22 11.14 4.70 9.33
C LYS A 22 10.58 6.10 9.22
N ASP A 23 9.56 6.40 10.01
CA ASP A 23 9.04 7.76 10.13
C ASP A 23 9.92 8.63 11.05
N GLU A 24 9.48 9.86 11.31
CA GLU A 24 10.19 10.84 12.15
C GLU A 24 10.35 10.38 13.61
N ASN A 25 9.50 9.46 14.08
CA ASN A 25 9.56 8.87 15.42
C ASN A 25 10.44 7.61 15.45
N GLY A 26 10.97 7.18 14.29
CA GLY A 26 11.76 5.97 14.14
C GLY A 26 10.93 4.69 14.03
N GLU A 27 9.60 4.82 13.91
CA GLU A 27 8.68 3.69 13.77
C GLU A 27 8.62 3.23 12.31
N TRP A 28 8.53 1.91 12.09
CA TRP A 28 8.39 1.38 10.74
C TRP A 28 7.00 1.67 10.19
N ARG A 29 6.93 2.14 8.95
CA ARG A 29 5.70 2.41 8.22
C ARG A 29 5.72 1.71 6.86
N LEU A 30 4.56 1.23 6.45
CA LEU A 30 4.33 0.67 5.11
C LEU A 30 3.57 1.68 4.25
N ASP A 31 4.21 2.16 3.19
CA ASP A 31 3.61 3.07 2.21
C ASP A 31 3.59 2.45 0.81
N LEU A 32 2.78 3.03 -0.08
CA LEU A 32 2.75 2.72 -1.50
C LEU A 32 3.16 3.95 -2.30
N GLU A 33 4.21 3.83 -3.11
CA GLU A 33 4.51 4.81 -4.14
C GLU A 33 4.04 4.28 -5.50
N THR A 34 3.10 4.99 -6.10
CA THR A 34 2.59 4.69 -7.45
C THR A 34 3.57 5.19 -8.51
N ASP A 35 3.57 4.56 -9.68
CA ASP A 35 4.41 4.98 -10.82
C ASP A 35 4.13 6.40 -11.30
N GLY A 36 2.94 6.93 -11.00
CA GLY A 36 2.59 8.32 -11.25
C GLY A 36 3.20 9.32 -10.26
N GLY A 37 4.08 8.89 -9.36
CA GLY A 37 4.74 9.74 -8.35
C GLY A 37 3.86 10.10 -7.15
N ARG A 38 2.70 9.44 -6.99
CA ARG A 38 1.85 9.63 -5.80
C ARG A 38 2.27 8.68 -4.70
N LEU A 39 2.57 9.23 -3.53
CA LEU A 39 2.80 8.50 -2.29
C LEU A 39 1.48 8.35 -1.51
N LEU A 40 1.17 7.12 -1.11
CA LEU A 40 0.03 6.75 -0.29
C LEU A 40 0.54 6.25 1.05
N GLN A 41 0.26 7.02 2.09
CA GLN A 41 0.69 6.71 3.44
C GLN A 41 -0.18 5.62 4.04
N GLY A 42 0.41 4.47 4.34
CA GLY A 42 -0.26 3.41 5.06
C GLY A 42 -0.12 3.59 6.56
N GLY A 43 -0.16 2.48 7.29
CA GLY A 43 -0.06 2.47 8.74
C GLY A 43 1.31 2.05 9.25
N LEU A 44 1.46 2.20 10.56
CA LEU A 44 2.63 1.72 11.28
C LEU A 44 2.65 0.18 11.31
N VAL A 45 3.86 -0.35 11.21
CA VAL A 45 4.17 -1.77 11.36
C VAL A 45 4.24 -2.08 12.84
N ASP A 46 3.60 -3.16 13.25
CA ASP A 46 3.63 -3.61 14.64
C ASP A 46 5.07 -3.94 15.09
N ALA A 47 5.32 -3.89 16.40
CA ALA A 47 6.61 -4.22 16.99
C ALA A 47 7.11 -5.64 16.64
N ASN A 48 6.19 -6.57 16.39
CA ASN A 48 6.51 -7.94 15.98
C ASN A 48 6.72 -8.08 14.46
N GLY A 49 6.67 -6.99 13.70
CA GLY A 49 6.74 -6.99 12.24
C GLY A 49 5.42 -7.32 11.54
N ASP A 50 4.30 -7.36 12.27
CA ASP A 50 2.98 -7.59 11.67
C ASP A 50 2.54 -6.37 10.84
N LEU A 51 2.22 -6.62 9.57
CA LEU A 51 1.81 -5.63 8.58
C LEU A 51 0.29 -5.52 8.44
N SER A 52 -0.50 -6.27 9.21
CA SER A 52 -1.96 -6.33 9.08
C SER A 52 -2.61 -4.97 9.26
N MET A 53 -2.27 -4.25 10.33
CA MET A 53 -2.76 -2.89 10.58
C MET A 53 -2.25 -1.89 9.53
N ALA A 54 -0.96 -1.98 9.21
CA ALA A 54 -0.32 -1.13 8.21
C ALA A 54 -1.01 -1.24 6.84
N SER A 55 -1.29 -2.47 6.42
CA SER A 55 -1.96 -2.81 5.17
C SER A 55 -3.41 -2.36 5.17
N GLN A 56 -4.15 -2.56 6.27
CA GLN A 56 -5.53 -2.08 6.38
C GLN A 56 -5.64 -0.56 6.23
N MET A 57 -4.73 0.19 6.86
CA MET A 57 -4.67 1.64 6.71
C MET A 57 -4.34 2.03 5.27
N LEU A 58 -3.39 1.34 4.64
CA LEU A 58 -3.05 1.56 3.24
C LEU A 58 -4.25 1.30 2.30
N PHE A 59 -5.01 0.22 2.53
CA PHE A 59 -6.22 -0.08 1.75
C PHE A 59 -7.30 1.00 1.88
N ARG A 60 -7.43 1.65 3.04
CA ARG A 60 -8.36 2.79 3.19
C ARG A 60 -7.97 3.97 2.28
N GLN A 61 -6.67 4.20 2.06
CA GLN A 61 -6.22 5.23 1.13
C GLN A 61 -6.61 4.94 -0.31
N PHE A 62 -6.75 3.65 -0.68
CA PHE A 62 -7.11 3.30 -2.05
C PHE A 62 -8.52 3.74 -2.38
N PHE A 63 -9.45 3.62 -1.43
CA PHE A 63 -10.80 4.17 -1.58
C PHE A 63 -10.76 5.69 -1.72
N ALA A 64 -9.96 6.39 -0.89
CA ALA A 64 -9.84 7.84 -0.97
C ALA A 64 -9.28 8.33 -2.32
N VAL A 65 -8.40 7.54 -2.95
CA VAL A 65 -7.75 7.92 -4.20
C VAL A 65 -8.51 7.52 -5.46
N TRP A 66 -9.08 6.32 -5.49
CA TRP A 66 -9.71 5.78 -6.69
C TRP A 66 -11.24 5.65 -6.57
N GLY A 67 -11.83 5.91 -5.40
CA GLY A 67 -13.27 5.80 -5.18
C GLY A 67 -13.82 4.38 -5.29
N MET A 68 -12.95 3.36 -5.29
CA MET A 68 -13.32 1.95 -5.47
C MET A 68 -13.10 1.17 -4.17
N SER A 69 -14.08 0.33 -3.84
CA SER A 69 -13.95 -0.72 -2.83
C SER A 69 -13.46 -2.02 -3.46
N ASP A 70 -13.08 -3.01 -2.64
CA ASP A 70 -12.67 -4.35 -3.08
C ASP A 70 -11.45 -4.35 -4.02
N LEU A 71 -10.52 -3.43 -3.81
CA LEU A 71 -9.25 -3.41 -4.52
C LEU A 71 -8.30 -4.47 -3.92
N THR A 72 -7.67 -5.26 -4.77
CA THR A 72 -6.66 -6.22 -4.38
C THR A 72 -5.28 -5.66 -4.70
N LEU A 73 -4.34 -5.82 -3.77
CA LEU A 73 -2.94 -5.51 -4.00
C LEU A 73 -2.16 -6.80 -4.23
N THR A 74 -1.57 -6.94 -5.42
CA THR A 74 -0.72 -8.08 -5.76
C THR A 74 0.74 -7.66 -5.67
N VAL A 75 1.47 -8.24 -4.73
CA VAL A 75 2.92 -8.01 -4.57
C VAL A 75 3.68 -9.07 -5.35
N VAL A 76 4.66 -8.63 -6.12
CA VAL A 76 5.63 -9.52 -6.77
C VAL A 76 6.96 -9.36 -6.04
N VAL A 77 7.39 -10.43 -5.37
CA VAL A 77 8.73 -10.57 -4.78
C VAL A 77 9.58 -11.31 -5.82
N ARG A 78 10.67 -10.69 -6.26
CA ARG A 78 11.67 -11.31 -7.13
C ARG A 78 12.97 -11.46 -6.36
#